data_AF-A0A1Q9NKZ0-F1
#
_entry.id   AF-A0A1Q9NKZ0-F1
#
_cell.length_a   1.000
_cell.length_b   1.000
_cell.length_c   1.000
_cell.angle_alpha   90.00
_cell.angle_beta   90.00
_cell.angle_gamma   90.00
#
_symmetry.space_group_name_H-M   'P 1'
#
loop_
_entity.id
_entity.type
_entity.pdbx_description
1 polymer ?
#
loop_
_entity_poly.entity_id
_entity_poly.type
_entity_poly.pdbx_seq_one_letter_code
_entity_poly.pdbx_strand_id
1 'polypeptide(L)'
;MYLKGFLKLSLAHSPLCWQYRNHVIRIRSISLCLGCTGFYSGFLFGIFIILFGFLKFFSWEQLLVLSFFLYLPTMLRLLKIKYLKTTKKYARFSMRFLLGQGIATGILSILIAPNIFFQIIQILLGLGLYMGIAVARIRDPNAWKECETCTYTRSNTCFGFRQFYFPEESEVILPIVKETVIESGSD
;
A
#
# COMPACT_ATOMS: atom_id res chain seq x y z
N MET A 1 23.22 -8.36 4.47
CA MET A 1 23.36 -6.88 4.41
C MET A 1 22.30 -6.23 3.51
N TYR A 2 22.12 -6.68 2.26
CA TYR A 2 21.08 -6.20 1.33
C TYR A 2 19.62 -6.42 1.77
N LEU A 3 19.36 -7.45 2.58
CA LEU A 3 18.00 -7.81 3.03
C LEU A 3 17.32 -6.69 3.83
N LYS A 4 18.07 -5.94 4.66
CA LYS A 4 17.54 -4.84 5.47
C LYS A 4 17.09 -3.64 4.61
N GLY A 5 17.83 -3.35 3.53
CA GLY A 5 17.47 -2.31 2.56
C GLY A 5 16.24 -2.71 1.74
N PHE A 6 16.17 -3.96 1.29
CA PHE A 6 15.02 -4.49 0.55
C PHE A 6 13.74 -4.51 1.41
N LEU A 7 13.85 -4.91 2.69
CA LEU A 7 12.71 -4.88 3.62
C LEU A 7 12.20 -3.45 3.81
N LYS A 8 13.11 -2.48 4.03
CA LYS A 8 12.75 -1.05 4.17
C LYS A 8 12.07 -0.50 2.91
N LEU A 9 12.54 -0.89 1.72
CA LEU A 9 11.97 -0.46 0.44
C LEU A 9 10.60 -1.10 0.14
N SER A 10 10.42 -2.36 0.55
CA SER A 10 9.16 -3.11 0.43
C SER A 10 8.09 -2.55 1.39
N LEU A 11 8.50 -2.20 2.61
CA LEU A 11 7.60 -1.71 3.66
C LEU A 11 7.28 -0.22 3.50
N ALA A 12 8.21 0.61 3.04
CA ALA A 12 8.03 2.04 2.82
C ALA A 12 8.53 2.44 1.43
N HIS A 13 7.68 2.26 0.41
CA HIS A 13 7.98 2.69 -0.96
C HIS A 13 7.98 4.23 -1.14
N SER A 14 7.79 5.00 -0.08
CA SER A 14 7.75 6.46 -0.10
C SER A 14 8.89 7.04 0.74
N PRO A 15 9.49 8.18 0.32
CA PRO A 15 10.53 8.85 1.08
C PRO A 15 10.06 9.18 2.50
N LEU A 16 10.94 8.94 3.46
CA LEU A 16 10.65 9.15 4.88
C LEU A 16 10.92 10.61 5.28
N CYS A 17 10.30 11.56 4.57
CA CYS A 17 10.35 12.98 4.89
C CYS A 17 9.00 13.49 5.45
N TRP A 18 9.01 14.73 5.95
CA TRP A 18 7.85 15.37 6.58
C TRP A 18 6.65 15.52 5.62
N GLN A 19 6.91 15.74 4.32
CA GLN A 19 5.88 15.81 3.27
C GLN A 19 5.08 14.51 3.13
N TYR A 20 5.72 13.35 3.33
CA TYR A 20 5.08 12.04 3.26
C TYR A 20 4.64 11.49 4.62
N ARG A 21 4.63 12.30 5.67
CA ARG A 21 4.16 11.90 7.02
C ARG A 21 2.73 11.36 7.03
N ASN A 22 1.94 11.72 6.02
CA ASN A 22 0.56 11.23 5.88
C ASN A 22 0.42 9.88 5.17
N HIS A 23 1.50 9.37 4.56
CA HIS A 23 1.54 8.12 3.79
C HIS A 23 2.22 6.99 4.55
N VAL A 24 2.85 7.31 5.68
CA VAL A 24 3.67 6.39 6.48
C VAL A 24 3.16 6.40 7.93
N ILE A 25 3.03 5.22 8.52
CA ILE A 25 2.87 5.04 9.96
C ILE A 25 4.27 4.76 10.53
N ARG A 26 4.70 5.54 11.52
CA ARG A 26 5.95 5.29 12.26
C ARG A 26 5.62 4.60 13.58
N ILE A 27 6.16 3.40 13.78
CA ILE A 27 6.11 2.64 15.04
C ILE A 27 7.55 2.46 15.50
N ARG A 28 7.97 3.24 16.49
CA ARG A 28 9.37 3.33 16.95
C ARG A 28 10.33 3.58 15.78
N SER A 29 11.27 2.67 15.52
CA SER A 29 12.26 2.75 14.45
C SER A 29 11.76 2.22 13.09
N ILE A 30 10.55 1.67 13.04
CA ILE A 30 9.98 1.08 11.83
C ILE A 30 9.00 2.04 11.18
N SER A 31 9.18 2.26 9.89
CA SER A 31 8.27 3.04 9.06
C SER A 31 7.53 2.14 8.10
N LEU A 32 6.20 2.17 8.14
CA LEU A 32 5.33 1.32 7.34
C LEU A 32 4.46 2.18 6.41
N CYS A 33 4.45 1.86 5.12
CA CYS A 33 3.54 2.47 4.16
C CYS A 33 2.11 2.08 4.51
N LEU A 34 1.25 3.08 4.73
CA LEU A 34 -0.15 2.90 5.09
C LEU A 34 -0.88 1.97 4.09
N GLY A 35 -0.52 2.07 2.81
CA GLY A 35 -1.10 1.23 1.77
C GLY A 35 -0.66 -0.22 1.83
N CYS A 36 0.63 -0.48 2.08
CA CYS A 36 1.15 -1.84 2.26
C CYS A 36 0.64 -2.45 3.56
N THR A 37 0.61 -1.69 4.66
CA THR A 37 0.05 -2.15 5.94
C THR A 37 -1.42 -2.52 5.79
N GLY A 38 -2.23 -1.68 5.14
CA GLY A 38 -3.64 -1.99 4.86
C GLY A 38 -3.78 -3.27 4.05
N PHE A 39 -3.02 -3.39 2.96
CA PHE A 39 -3.04 -4.58 2.11
C PHE A 39 -2.66 -5.87 2.85
N TYR A 40 -1.51 -5.89 3.53
CA TYR A 40 -1.04 -7.09 4.24
C TYR A 40 -1.94 -7.46 5.41
N SER A 41 -2.43 -6.48 6.16
CA SER A 41 -3.38 -6.75 7.25
C SER A 41 -4.70 -7.33 6.72
N GLY A 42 -5.23 -6.80 5.62
CA GLY A 42 -6.43 -7.35 4.98
C GLY A 42 -6.23 -8.77 4.43
N PHE A 43 -5.08 -9.03 3.82
CA PHE A 43 -4.73 -10.35 3.29
C PHE A 43 -4.59 -11.40 4.41
N LEU A 44 -3.83 -11.07 5.46
CA LEU A 44 -3.67 -11.94 6.63
C LEU A 44 -5.01 -12.17 7.35
N PHE A 45 -5.82 -11.13 7.48
CA PHE A 45 -7.16 -11.25 8.05
C PHE A 45 -8.06 -12.17 7.20
N GLY A 46 -7.99 -12.06 5.87
CA GLY A 46 -8.67 -12.99 4.96
C GLY A 46 -8.23 -14.44 5.17
N ILE A 47 -6.92 -14.70 5.25
CA ILE A 47 -6.39 -16.05 5.57
C ILE A 47 -6.91 -16.54 6.91
N PHE A 48 -6.91 -15.69 7.94
CA PHE A 48 -7.43 -16.03 9.25
C PHE A 48 -8.90 -16.44 9.19
N ILE A 49 -9.76 -15.66 8.52
CA ILE A 49 -11.17 -16.01 8.30
C ILE A 49 -11.31 -17.38 7.63
N ILE A 50 -10.47 -17.66 6.62
CA ILE A 50 -10.49 -18.94 5.89
C ILE A 50 -10.11 -20.11 6.82
N LEU A 51 -9.03 -19.97 7.59
CA LEU A 51 -8.53 -21.02 8.49
C LEU A 51 -9.52 -21.37 9.61
N PHE A 52 -10.23 -20.37 10.14
CA PHE A 52 -11.28 -20.57 11.15
C PHE A 52 -12.60 -21.08 10.57
N GLY A 53 -12.67 -21.31 9.26
CA GLY A 53 -13.78 -21.98 8.61
C GLY A 53 -15.03 -21.12 8.42
N PHE A 54 -14.97 -19.81 8.70
CA PHE A 54 -16.11 -18.90 8.52
C PHE A 54 -16.63 -18.87 7.07
N LEU A 55 -15.75 -19.13 6.10
CA LEU A 55 -16.09 -19.15 4.67
C LEU A 55 -16.47 -20.54 4.13
N LYS A 56 -16.47 -21.60 4.96
CA LYS A 56 -16.81 -22.96 4.50
C LYS A 56 -18.27 -23.11 4.06
N PHE A 57 -19.15 -22.25 4.56
CA PHE A 57 -20.58 -22.26 4.22
C PHE A 57 -20.89 -21.56 2.90
N PHE A 58 -19.94 -20.85 2.32
CA PHE A 58 -20.13 -20.12 1.08
C PHE A 58 -19.81 -21.02 -0.12
N SER A 59 -20.65 -20.97 -1.14
CA SER A 59 -20.37 -21.62 -2.41
C SER A 59 -19.23 -20.88 -3.14
N TRP A 60 -18.56 -21.55 -4.09
CA TRP A 60 -17.45 -20.93 -4.83
C TRP A 60 -17.92 -19.70 -5.64
N GLU A 61 -19.16 -19.70 -6.13
CA GLU A 61 -19.79 -18.56 -6.81
C GLU A 61 -19.95 -17.38 -5.86
N GLN A 62 -20.41 -17.63 -4.63
CA GLN A 62 -20.58 -16.59 -3.63
C GLN A 62 -19.23 -16.00 -3.21
N LEU A 63 -18.19 -16.83 -3.06
CA LEU A 63 -16.82 -16.36 -2.79
C LEU A 63 -16.27 -15.52 -3.94
N LEU A 64 -16.55 -15.89 -5.18
CA LEU A 64 -16.15 -15.12 -6.36
C LEU A 64 -16.84 -13.74 -6.36
N VAL A 65 -18.16 -13.70 -6.18
CA VAL A 65 -18.93 -12.44 -6.10
C VAL A 65 -18.43 -11.58 -4.93
N LEU A 66 -18.20 -12.17 -3.76
CA LEU A 66 -17.66 -11.48 -2.59
C LEU A 66 -16.29 -10.87 -2.88
N SER A 67 -15.37 -11.63 -3.51
CA SER A 67 -14.05 -11.11 -3.88
C SER A 67 -14.15 -9.93 -4.85
N PHE A 68 -15.09 -9.98 -5.80
CA PHE A 68 -15.34 -8.88 -6.74
C PHE A 68 -15.84 -7.62 -6.02
N PHE A 69 -16.79 -7.76 -5.08
CA PHE A 69 -17.24 -6.64 -4.25
C PHE A 69 -16.11 -6.04 -3.41
N LEU A 70 -15.20 -6.87 -2.88
CA LEU A 70 -14.03 -6.41 -2.13
C LEU A 70 -13.03 -5.65 -3.02
N TYR A 71 -12.95 -5.96 -4.32
CA TYR A 71 -12.14 -5.20 -5.29
C TYR A 71 -12.76 -3.88 -5.72
N LEU A 72 -14.09 -3.77 -5.65
CA LEU A 72 -14.85 -2.65 -6.18
C LEU A 72 -14.35 -1.27 -5.72
N PRO A 73 -14.05 -1.01 -4.42
CA PRO A 73 -13.53 0.28 -4.00
C PRO A 73 -12.20 0.65 -4.66
N THR A 74 -11.33 -0.33 -4.91
CA THR A 74 -10.06 -0.12 -5.60
C THR A 74 -10.28 0.16 -7.08
N MET A 75 -11.20 -0.58 -7.73
CA MET A 75 -11.57 -0.34 -9.13
C MET A 75 -12.16 1.05 -9.35
N LEU A 76 -13.13 1.45 -8.53
CA LEU A 76 -13.76 2.76 -8.61
C LEU A 76 -12.73 3.91 -8.43
N ARG A 77 -11.72 3.69 -7.58
CA ARG A 77 -10.60 4.62 -7.43
C ARG A 77 -9.72 4.69 -8.68
N LEU A 78 -9.42 3.57 -9.32
CA LEU A 78 -8.63 3.53 -10.56
C LEU A 78 -9.34 4.25 -11.71
N LEU A 79 -10.66 4.15 -11.77
CA LEU A 79 -11.50 4.86 -12.74
C LEU A 79 -11.62 6.37 -12.47
N LYS A 80 -10.87 6.91 -11.49
CA LYS A 80 -10.82 8.34 -11.13
C LYS A 80 -12.20 8.96 -10.86
N ILE A 81 -13.16 8.17 -10.36
CA ILE A 81 -14.49 8.67 -10.01
C ILE A 81 -14.32 9.75 -8.94
N LYS A 82 -14.69 10.99 -9.27
CA LYS A 82 -14.43 12.23 -8.48
C LYS A 82 -14.79 12.09 -7.00
N TYR A 83 -15.84 11.33 -6.69
CA TYR A 83 -16.36 11.11 -5.33
C TYR A 83 -15.42 10.32 -4.41
N LEU A 84 -14.46 9.56 -4.94
CA LEU A 84 -13.55 8.73 -4.16
C LEU A 84 -12.14 9.32 -4.02
N LYS A 85 -11.94 10.59 -4.40
CA LYS A 85 -10.71 11.35 -4.09
C LYS A 85 -10.65 11.68 -2.59
N THR A 86 -10.62 10.66 -1.75
CA THR A 86 -10.45 10.81 -0.32
C THR A 86 -8.97 10.89 0.02
N THR A 87 -8.57 12.03 0.57
CA THR A 87 -7.24 12.28 1.16
C THR A 87 -7.10 11.68 2.56
N LYS A 88 -8.22 11.31 3.20
CA LYS A 88 -8.24 10.74 4.56
C LYS A 88 -7.44 9.43 4.61
N LYS A 89 -6.55 9.34 5.61
CA LYS A 89 -5.69 8.17 5.85
C LYS A 89 -6.50 6.88 5.99
N TYR A 90 -7.56 6.92 6.80
CA TYR A 90 -8.39 5.75 7.07
C TYR A 90 -9.02 5.15 5.82
N ALA A 91 -9.60 5.95 4.93
CA ALA A 91 -10.18 5.42 3.69
C ALA A 91 -9.12 4.77 2.79
N ARG A 92 -7.91 5.35 2.71
CA ARG A 92 -6.79 4.76 1.96
C ARG A 92 -6.38 3.41 2.53
N PHE A 93 -6.34 3.30 3.86
CA PHE A 93 -6.09 2.04 4.55
C PHE A 93 -7.21 1.03 4.27
N SER A 94 -8.48 1.40 4.50
CA SER A 94 -9.64 0.52 4.31
C SER A 94 -9.76 -0.01 2.88
N MET A 95 -9.55 0.83 1.86
CA MET A 95 -9.55 0.36 0.46
C MET A 95 -8.47 -0.70 0.20
N ARG A 96 -7.27 -0.51 0.79
CA ARG A 96 -6.17 -1.47 0.64
C ARG A 96 -6.40 -2.73 1.46
N PHE A 97 -7.01 -2.60 2.62
CA PHE A 97 -7.46 -3.71 3.45
C PHE A 97 -8.48 -4.59 2.70
N LEU A 98 -9.53 -3.99 2.16
CA LEU A 98 -10.53 -4.71 1.36
C LEU A 98 -9.90 -5.36 0.13
N LEU A 99 -8.95 -4.70 -0.55
CA LEU A 99 -8.20 -5.30 -1.64
C LEU A 99 -7.43 -6.56 -1.20
N GLY A 100 -6.70 -6.48 -0.09
CA GLY A 100 -5.95 -7.62 0.45
C GLY A 100 -6.86 -8.79 0.83
N GLN A 101 -7.97 -8.48 1.50
CA GLN A 101 -9.00 -9.47 1.85
C GLN A 101 -9.63 -10.10 0.59
N GLY A 102 -9.93 -9.28 -0.41
CA GLY A 102 -10.45 -9.71 -1.71
C GLY A 102 -9.53 -10.71 -2.39
N ILE A 103 -8.22 -10.46 -2.38
CA ILE A 103 -7.22 -11.39 -2.95
C ILE A 103 -7.22 -12.71 -2.19
N ALA A 104 -7.20 -12.69 -0.85
CA ALA A 104 -7.24 -13.92 -0.06
C ALA A 104 -8.50 -14.75 -0.36
N THR A 105 -9.67 -14.10 -0.40
CA THR A 105 -10.94 -14.76 -0.77
C THR A 105 -10.95 -15.26 -2.22
N GLY A 106 -10.34 -14.51 -3.14
CA GLY A 106 -10.24 -14.87 -4.55
C GLY A 106 -9.32 -16.07 -4.81
N ILE A 107 -8.23 -16.19 -4.02
CA ILE A 107 -7.38 -17.39 -4.06
C ILE A 107 -8.18 -18.60 -3.59
N LEU A 108 -8.94 -18.48 -2.49
CA LEU A 108 -9.79 -19.57 -2.02
C LEU A 108 -10.83 -19.96 -3.08
N SER A 109 -11.49 -18.98 -3.73
CA SER A 109 -12.47 -19.28 -4.77
C SER A 109 -11.83 -20.02 -5.95
N ILE A 110 -10.61 -19.69 -6.34
CA ILE A 110 -9.86 -20.40 -7.40
C ILE A 110 -9.61 -21.87 -6.99
N LEU A 111 -9.18 -22.09 -5.74
CA LEU A 111 -8.84 -23.43 -5.24
C LEU A 111 -10.05 -24.37 -5.15
N ILE A 112 -11.23 -23.83 -4.84
CA ILE A 112 -12.47 -24.63 -4.67
C ILE A 112 -13.25 -24.75 -5.99
N ALA A 113 -13.10 -23.79 -6.92
CA ALA A 113 -13.88 -23.77 -8.15
C ALA A 113 -13.63 -25.03 -9.00
N PRO A 114 -14.67 -25.80 -9.35
CA PRO A 114 -14.52 -27.03 -10.14
C PRO A 114 -14.25 -26.75 -11.63
N ASN A 115 -14.54 -25.52 -12.10
CA ASN A 115 -14.47 -25.17 -13.52
C ASN A 115 -13.30 -24.21 -13.79
N ILE A 116 -12.39 -24.64 -14.66
CA ILE A 116 -11.18 -23.92 -15.05
C ILE A 116 -11.46 -22.55 -15.67
N PHE A 117 -12.60 -22.39 -16.34
CA PHE A 117 -13.00 -21.10 -16.94
C PHE A 117 -13.09 -19.99 -15.90
N PHE A 118 -13.69 -20.27 -14.73
CA PHE A 118 -13.81 -19.29 -13.64
C PHE A 118 -12.47 -19.03 -12.96
N GLN A 119 -11.61 -20.05 -12.85
CA GLN A 119 -10.25 -19.87 -12.33
C GLN A 119 -9.46 -18.91 -13.23
N ILE A 120 -9.54 -19.07 -14.55
CA ILE A 120 -8.88 -18.17 -15.53
C ILE A 120 -9.42 -16.74 -15.40
N ILE A 121 -10.75 -16.56 -15.35
CA ILE A 121 -11.35 -15.23 -15.16
C ILE A 121 -10.81 -14.54 -13.91
N GLN A 122 -10.75 -15.27 -12.79
CA GLN A 122 -10.30 -14.71 -11.52
C GLN A 122 -8.81 -14.36 -11.54
N ILE A 123 -7.98 -15.18 -12.19
CA ILE A 123 -6.55 -14.89 -12.40
C ILE A 123 -6.38 -13.64 -13.27
N LEU A 124 -7.11 -13.55 -14.40
CA LEU A 124 -7.08 -12.39 -15.28
C LEU A 124 -7.56 -11.12 -14.57
N LEU A 125 -8.59 -11.21 -13.73
CA LEU A 125 -9.09 -10.11 -12.92
C LEU A 125 -8.02 -9.64 -11.93
N GLY A 126 -7.38 -10.56 -11.21
CA GLY A 126 -6.30 -10.27 -10.26
C GLY A 126 -5.08 -9.64 -10.94
N LEU A 127 -4.65 -10.20 -12.08
CA LEU A 127 -3.54 -9.67 -12.87
C LEU A 127 -3.89 -8.29 -13.45
N GLY A 128 -5.10 -8.11 -13.99
CA GLY A 128 -5.60 -6.84 -14.51
C GLY A 128 -5.64 -5.75 -13.43
N LEU A 129 -6.10 -6.09 -12.22
CA LEU A 129 -6.03 -5.22 -11.05
C LEU A 129 -4.60 -4.82 -10.70
N TYR A 130 -3.69 -5.79 -10.63
CA TYR A 130 -2.28 -5.55 -10.33
C TYR A 130 -1.66 -4.59 -11.35
N MET A 131 -1.82 -4.88 -12.64
CA MET A 131 -1.33 -4.05 -13.74
C MET A 131 -1.97 -2.66 -13.73
N GLY A 132 -3.29 -2.58 -13.50
CA GLY A 132 -4.01 -1.31 -13.40
C GLY A 132 -3.49 -0.42 -12.26
N ILE A 133 -3.23 -1.00 -11.08
CA ILE A 133 -2.62 -0.28 -9.95
C ILE A 133 -1.18 0.15 -10.28
N ALA A 134 -0.39 -0.72 -10.90
CA ALA A 134 1.00 -0.42 -11.27
C ALA A 134 1.07 0.74 -12.27
N VAL A 135 0.28 0.67 -13.34
CA VAL A 135 0.18 1.73 -14.36
C VAL A 135 -0.36 3.03 -13.75
N ALA A 136 -1.41 2.96 -12.92
CA ALA A 136 -1.96 4.14 -12.26
C ALA A 136 -0.92 4.81 -11.35
N ARG A 137 -0.06 4.03 -10.67
CA ARG A 137 1.04 4.58 -9.85
C ARG A 137 2.11 5.25 -10.71
N ILE A 138 2.51 4.63 -11.82
CA ILE A 138 3.53 5.18 -12.73
C ILE A 138 3.02 6.48 -13.40
N ARG A 139 1.75 6.50 -13.78
CA ARG A 139 1.10 7.62 -14.49
C ARG A 139 0.47 8.66 -13.57
N ASP A 140 0.57 8.57 -12.25
CA ASP A 140 0.00 9.59 -11.37
C ASP A 140 0.94 10.80 -11.34
N PRO A 141 0.62 11.91 -12.03
CA PRO A 141 1.46 13.10 -11.98
C PRO A 141 1.49 13.70 -10.56
N ASN A 142 0.49 13.38 -9.73
CA ASN A 142 0.41 13.85 -8.35
C ASN A 142 1.15 12.94 -7.37
N ALA A 143 1.72 11.80 -7.80
CA ALA A 143 2.50 10.94 -6.90
C ALA A 143 3.70 11.67 -6.26
N TRP A 144 4.13 12.75 -6.91
CA TRP A 144 5.25 13.60 -6.52
C TRP A 144 4.85 15.04 -6.25
N LYS A 145 3.54 15.37 -6.22
CA LYS A 145 3.09 16.74 -5.96
C LYS A 145 3.53 17.22 -4.58
N GLU A 146 3.58 16.31 -3.61
CA GLU A 146 4.10 16.60 -2.28
C GLU A 146 5.62 16.93 -2.29
N CYS A 147 6.36 16.53 -3.34
CA CYS A 147 7.76 16.90 -3.55
C CYS A 147 7.95 18.20 -4.34
N GLU A 148 6.98 18.66 -5.13
CA GLU A 148 7.12 19.87 -5.97
C GLU A 148 7.34 21.13 -5.11
N THR A 149 6.84 21.12 -3.88
CA THR A 149 7.03 22.20 -2.89
C THR A 149 8.27 22.02 -2.01
N CYS A 150 9.07 20.97 -2.26
CA CYS A 150 10.26 20.70 -1.48
C CYS A 150 11.46 21.49 -1.98
N THR A 151 12.22 22.09 -1.07
CA THR A 151 13.52 22.72 -1.36
C THR A 151 14.52 21.73 -1.95
N TYR A 152 14.35 20.42 -1.66
CA TYR A 152 15.17 19.35 -2.21
C TYR A 152 14.52 18.74 -3.45
N THR A 153 15.26 18.73 -4.56
CA THR A 153 14.85 18.03 -5.78
C THR A 153 14.84 16.51 -5.57
N ARG A 154 14.12 15.78 -6.44
CA ARG A 154 14.06 14.31 -6.45
C ARG A 154 15.42 13.72 -6.86
N SER A 155 16.38 13.78 -5.95
CA SER A 155 17.73 13.26 -6.12
C SER A 155 18.20 12.57 -4.84
N ASN A 156 19.38 11.95 -4.93
CA ASN A 156 20.13 11.41 -3.80
C ASN A 156 20.48 12.46 -2.73
N THR A 157 20.29 13.76 -2.98
CA THR A 157 20.46 14.82 -1.97
C THR A 157 19.23 14.99 -1.08
N CYS A 158 18.07 14.43 -1.45
CA CYS A 158 16.87 14.47 -0.60
C CYS A 158 17.05 13.57 0.62
N PHE A 159 16.98 14.16 1.83
CA PHE A 159 17.06 13.44 3.11
C PHE A 159 16.06 12.27 3.22
N GLY A 160 14.87 12.41 2.62
CA GLY A 160 13.85 11.36 2.57
C GLY A 160 14.29 10.13 1.77
N PHE A 161 15.14 10.31 0.77
CA PHE A 161 15.67 9.25 -0.10
C PHE A 161 17.04 8.74 0.36
N ARG A 162 17.88 9.60 0.94
CA ARG A 162 19.25 9.24 1.40
C ARG A 162 19.25 8.03 2.33
N GLN A 163 18.24 7.91 3.18
CA GLN A 163 18.05 6.78 4.11
C GLN A 163 17.72 5.43 3.46
N PHE A 164 17.37 5.39 2.16
CA PHE A 164 17.29 4.13 1.40
C PHE A 164 18.63 3.72 0.78
N TYR A 165 19.44 4.70 0.37
CA TYR A 165 20.73 4.46 -0.27
C TYR A 165 21.86 4.25 0.75
N PHE A 166 21.79 4.92 1.91
CA PHE A 166 22.81 4.92 2.97
C PHE A 166 22.16 4.64 4.34
N PRO A 167 21.74 3.39 4.60
CA PRO A 167 21.06 3.05 5.86
C PRO A 167 21.95 3.21 7.10
N GLU A 168 23.28 3.16 6.98
CA GLU A 168 24.24 3.30 8.08
C GLU A 168 24.39 4.75 8.57
N GLU A 169 24.32 5.74 7.68
CA GLU A 169 24.37 7.17 8.07
C GLU A 169 23.06 7.64 8.74
N SER A 170 21.96 6.91 8.55
CA SER A 170 20.62 7.34 9.00
C SER A 170 20.43 7.28 10.52
N GLU A 171 21.23 6.51 11.24
CA GLU A 171 21.18 6.45 12.72
C GLU A 171 21.86 7.67 13.38
N VAL A 172 22.77 8.34 12.68
CA VAL A 172 23.52 9.51 13.19
C VAL A 172 22.79 10.83 12.90
N ILE A 173 21.99 10.89 11.82
CA ILE A 173 21.39 12.14 11.33
C ILE A 173 20.00 12.43 11.95
N LEU A 174 19.30 11.41 12.45
CA LEU A 174 17.95 11.56 13.04
C LEU A 174 17.83 12.52 14.25
N PRO A 175 18.83 12.64 15.17
CA PRO A 175 18.74 13.64 16.24
C PRO A 175 19.02 15.07 15.74
N ILE A 176 19.88 15.25 14.73
CA ILE A 176 20.35 16.58 14.29
C ILE A 176 19.27 17.37 13.53
N VAL A 177 18.42 16.68 12.75
CA VAL A 177 17.30 17.33 12.03
C VAL A 177 16.14 17.71 12.97
N LYS A 178 16.06 17.09 14.15
CA LYS A 178 15.05 17.45 15.15
C LYS A 178 15.34 18.82 15.78
N GLU A 179 16.60 19.19 15.95
CA GLU A 179 16.99 20.48 16.54
C GLU A 179 16.90 21.63 15.54
N THR A 180 17.36 21.43 14.30
CA THR A 180 17.39 22.49 13.27
C THR A 180 16.01 22.89 12.74
N VAL A 181 14.99 22.03 12.82
CA VAL A 181 13.61 22.38 12.39
C VAL A 181 12.82 23.08 13.51
N ILE A 182 13.24 22.95 14.77
CA ILE A 182 12.61 23.68 15.88
C ILE A 182 13.05 25.15 15.86
N GLU A 183 14.30 25.44 15.47
CA GLU A 183 14.82 26.81 15.41
C GLU A 183 14.31 27.63 14.21
N SER A 184 13.82 26.99 13.13
CA SER A 184 13.34 27.71 11.94
C SER A 184 11.81 27.89 11.88
N GLY A 185 11.10 27.60 12.97
CA GLY A 185 9.63 27.61 13.03
C GLY A 185 9.05 28.54 14.09
N SER A 186 9.87 29.43 14.66
CA SER A 186 9.49 30.38 15.71
C SER A 186 9.77 31.83 15.30
N ASP A 187 9.34 32.21 14.09
CA ASP A 187 9.17 33.59 13.65
C ASP A 187 7.80 33.75 12.96
#